data_AF-A0AAJ0HW49-F1
#
_entry.id   AF-A0AAJ0HW49-F1
#
_cell.length_a   1.000
_cell.length_b   1.000
_cell.length_c   1.000
_cell.angle_alpha   90.00
_cell.angle_beta   90.00
_cell.angle_gamma   90.00
#
_symmetry.space_group_name_H-M   'P 1'
#
loop_
_entity.id
_entity.type
_entity.pdbx_description
1 polymer ?
#
loop_
_entity_poly.entity_id
_entity_poly.type
_entity_poly.pdbx_seq_one_letter_code
_entity_poly.pdbx_strand_id
1 'polypeptide(L)'
;MAQTVTFDHWSVAYILVSFASTLMSLNVLLRPQSFYGLMPVAPPKDRQAQQLLRAQFLMFAAREITVGSICFGLWYLGDRRAMGWAMISCLPMAVLDGYALQKYAGGIGGAAGF
;
A
#
# COMPACT_ATOMS: atom_id res chain seq x y z
N MET A 1 2.95 31.43 18.24
CA MET A 1 4.01 31.46 17.21
C MET A 1 3.67 30.39 16.19
N ALA A 2 3.15 30.78 15.01
CA ALA A 2 2.94 29.85 13.92
C ALA A 2 4.33 29.50 13.33
N GLN A 3 4.84 28.31 13.63
CA GLN A 3 6.01 27.80 12.92
C GLN A 3 5.59 27.62 11.46
N THR A 4 6.16 28.42 10.56
CA THR A 4 6.07 28.18 9.12
C THR A 4 6.74 26.85 8.83
N VAL A 5 5.92 25.80 8.69
CA VAL A 5 6.36 24.45 8.35
C VAL A 5 6.82 24.46 6.89
N THR A 6 8.12 24.59 6.67
CA THR A 6 8.73 24.54 5.33
C THR A 6 8.80 23.09 4.84
N PHE A 7 7.74 22.58 4.22
CA PHE A 7 7.73 21.20 3.72
C PHE A 7 8.93 20.92 2.83
N ASP A 8 9.75 19.98 3.27
CA ASP A 8 10.96 19.57 2.58
C ASP A 8 10.57 18.72 1.36
N HIS A 9 11.35 18.72 0.28
CA HIS A 9 11.05 17.97 -0.94
C HIS A 9 10.78 16.47 -0.69
N TRP A 10 11.38 15.92 0.37
CA TRP A 10 11.17 14.53 0.80
C TRP A 10 9.77 14.28 1.36
N SER A 11 9.19 15.26 2.06
CA SER A 11 7.83 15.15 2.59
C SER A 11 6.79 15.19 1.48
N VAL A 12 7.02 16.02 0.45
CA VAL A 12 6.15 16.12 -0.72
C VAL A 12 6.20 14.85 -1.57
N ALA A 13 7.41 14.35 -1.87
CA ALA A 13 7.57 13.11 -2.61
C ALA A 13 6.85 11.93 -1.91
N TYR A 14 6.94 11.85 -0.59
CA TYR A 14 6.28 10.80 0.17
C TYR A 14 4.76 10.89 0.09
N ILE A 15 4.20 12.09 0.18
CA ILE A 15 2.74 12.28 0.05
C ILE A 15 2.26 11.93 -1.34
N LEU A 16 3.02 12.27 -2.37
CA LEU A 16 2.68 11.87 -3.73
C LEU A 16 2.63 10.35 -3.88
N VAL A 17 3.59 9.64 -3.27
CA VAL A 17 3.59 8.17 -3.23
C VAL A 17 2.40 7.64 -2.44
N SER A 18 2.15 8.15 -1.23
CA SER A 18 1.01 7.74 -0.41
C SER A 18 -0.33 8.03 -1.10
N PHE A 19 -0.44 9.14 -1.81
CA PHE A 19 -1.65 9.54 -2.54
C PHE A 19 -1.88 8.64 -3.74
N ALA A 20 -0.84 8.34 -4.52
CA ALA A 20 -0.91 7.38 -5.61
C ALA A 20 -1.33 5.98 -5.12
N SER A 21 -0.71 5.47 -4.04
CA SER A 21 -1.08 4.19 -3.42
C SER A 21 -2.51 4.19 -2.89
N THR A 22 -2.97 5.30 -2.30
CA THR A 22 -4.34 5.46 -1.79
C THR A 22 -5.36 5.42 -2.93
N LEU A 23 -5.12 6.13 -4.03
CA LEU A 23 -6.00 6.14 -5.21
C LEU A 23 -6.06 4.76 -5.87
N MET A 24 -4.91 4.11 -6.00
CA MET A 24 -4.81 2.76 -6.54
C MET A 24 -5.62 1.76 -5.67
N SER A 25 -5.50 1.89 -4.36
CA SER A 25 -6.23 1.09 -3.37
C SER A 25 -7.74 1.36 -3.38
N LEU A 26 -8.15 2.62 -3.54
CA LEU A 26 -9.56 2.97 -3.75
C LEU A 26 -10.12 2.30 -5.01
N ASN A 27 -9.35 2.28 -6.10
CA ASN A 27 -9.75 1.59 -7.31
C ASN A 27 -9.86 0.07 -7.10
N VAL A 28 -8.96 -0.54 -6.32
CA VAL A 28 -9.06 -1.95 -5.92
C VAL A 28 -10.31 -2.22 -5.08
N LEU A 29 -10.65 -1.32 -4.17
CA LEU A 29 -11.84 -1.46 -3.34
C LEU A 29 -13.12 -1.48 -4.18
N LEU A 30 -13.20 -0.61 -5.19
CA LEU A 30 -14.35 -0.48 -6.08
C LEU A 30 -14.37 -1.55 -7.19
N ARG A 31 -13.19 -1.96 -7.67
CA ARG A 31 -12.99 -2.90 -8.77
C ARG A 31 -11.82 -3.82 -8.44
N PRO A 32 -11.99 -4.83 -7.57
CA PRO A 32 -10.89 -5.71 -7.17
C PRO A 32 -10.29 -6.49 -8.35
N GLN A 33 -11.05 -6.64 -9.44
CA GLN A 33 -10.58 -7.29 -10.65
C GLN A 33 -9.58 -6.46 -11.47
N SER A 34 -9.51 -5.14 -11.29
CA SER A 34 -8.56 -4.30 -12.03
C SER A 34 -7.11 -4.60 -11.67
N PHE A 35 -6.86 -5.24 -10.52
CA PHE A 35 -5.52 -5.57 -10.06
C PHE A 35 -4.96 -6.86 -10.66
N TYR A 36 -5.81 -7.71 -11.23
CA TYR A 36 -5.35 -8.94 -11.89
C TYR A 36 -4.45 -8.67 -13.09
N GLY A 37 -4.65 -7.55 -13.79
CA GLY A 37 -3.80 -7.15 -14.92
C GLY A 37 -2.46 -6.52 -14.53
N LEU A 38 -2.27 -6.19 -13.24
CA LEU A 38 -1.04 -5.60 -12.73
C LEU A 38 -0.10 -6.63 -12.11
N MET A 39 -0.64 -7.82 -11.80
CA MET A 39 0.18 -8.91 -11.30
C MET A 39 0.75 -9.71 -12.47
N PRO A 40 2.01 -10.17 -12.37
CA PRO A 40 2.60 -11.08 -13.35
C PRO A 40 2.03 -12.50 -13.28
N VAL A 41 1.01 -12.75 -12.45
CA VAL A 41 0.41 -14.06 -12.18
C VAL A 41 -0.99 -14.11 -12.82
N ALA A 42 -1.28 -15.19 -13.53
CA ALA A 42 -2.60 -15.39 -14.12
C ALA A 42 -3.68 -15.48 -13.01
N PRO A 43 -4.86 -14.87 -13.19
CA PRO A 43 -5.93 -14.99 -12.21
C PRO A 43 -6.33 -16.46 -12.06
N PRO A 44 -6.48 -16.97 -10.82
CA PRO A 44 -6.81 -18.37 -10.61
C PRO A 44 -8.15 -18.70 -11.23
N LYS A 45 -8.25 -19.88 -11.85
CA LYS A 45 -9.49 -20.35 -12.51
C LYS A 45 -10.53 -20.86 -11.50
N ASP A 46 -10.09 -21.25 -10.31
CA ASP A 46 -10.96 -21.76 -9.26
C ASP A 46 -11.68 -20.62 -8.50
N ARG A 47 -12.98 -20.82 -8.23
CA ARG A 47 -13.83 -19.83 -7.56
C ARG A 47 -13.41 -19.57 -6.12
N GLN A 48 -12.94 -20.60 -5.40
CA GLN A 48 -12.48 -20.42 -4.01
C GLN A 48 -11.20 -19.58 -3.96
N ALA A 49 -10.23 -19.88 -4.81
CA ALA A 49 -9.00 -19.10 -4.93
C ALA A 49 -9.27 -17.64 -5.34
N GLN A 50 -10.23 -17.39 -6.23
CA GLN A 50 -10.64 -16.03 -6.59
C GLN A 50 -11.25 -15.25 -5.42
N GLN A 51 -12.07 -15.90 -4.59
CA GLN A 51 -12.65 -15.26 -3.40
C GLN A 51 -11.58 -14.90 -2.37
N LEU A 52 -10.61 -15.79 -2.15
CA LEU A 52 -9.49 -15.54 -1.25
C LEU A 52 -8.64 -14.34 -1.73
N LEU A 53 -8.31 -14.30 -3.03
CA LEU A 53 -7.58 -13.18 -3.62
C LEU A 53 -8.34 -11.86 -3.53
N ARG A 54 -9.67 -11.87 -3.75
CA ARG A 54 -10.49 -10.66 -3.57
C ARG A 54 -10.48 -10.17 -2.13
N ALA A 55 -10.62 -11.08 -1.15
CA ALA A 55 -10.54 -10.72 0.25
C ALA A 55 -9.16 -10.14 0.61
N GLN A 56 -8.09 -10.73 0.10
CA GLN A 56 -6.73 -10.24 0.28
C GLN A 56 -6.55 -8.83 -0.31
N PHE A 57 -7.03 -8.60 -1.53
CA PHE A 57 -6.97 -7.29 -2.18
C PHE A 57 -7.78 -6.22 -1.45
N LEU A 58 -8.95 -6.57 -0.92
CA LEU A 58 -9.76 -5.65 -0.11
C LEU A 58 -9.04 -5.28 1.19
N MET A 59 -8.40 -6.25 1.87
CA MET A 59 -7.60 -5.98 3.06
C MET A 59 -6.40 -5.07 2.77
N PHE A 60 -5.67 -5.32 1.67
CA PHE A 60 -4.59 -4.45 1.22
C PHE A 60 -5.08 -3.04 0.92
N ALA A 61 -6.17 -2.92 0.16
CA ALA A 61 -6.75 -1.63 -0.19
C ALA A 61 -7.16 -0.82 1.05
N ALA A 62 -7.86 -1.45 2.00
CA ALA A 62 -8.28 -0.81 3.23
C ALA A 62 -7.08 -0.33 4.07
N ARG A 63 -6.02 -1.15 4.15
CA ARG A 63 -4.78 -0.81 4.85
C ARG A 63 -4.12 0.42 4.23
N GLU A 64 -3.93 0.43 2.92
CA GLU A 64 -3.27 1.54 2.22
C GLU A 64 -4.07 2.85 2.31
N ILE A 65 -5.40 2.80 2.24
CA ILE A 65 -6.26 3.98 2.45
C ILE A 65 -6.09 4.51 3.88
N THR A 66 -6.02 3.62 4.87
CA THR A 66 -5.86 4.00 6.28
C THR A 66 -4.52 4.67 6.51
N VAL A 67 -3.43 4.06 6.02
CA VAL A 67 -2.07 4.61 6.12
C VAL A 67 -1.97 5.95 5.39
N GLY A 68 -2.48 6.04 4.16
CA GLY A 68 -2.50 7.28 3.39
C GLY A 68 -3.26 8.40 4.10
N SER A 69 -4.40 8.08 4.73
CA SER A 69 -5.20 9.05 5.50
C SER A 69 -4.44 9.55 6.74
N ILE A 70 -3.74 8.66 7.45
CA ILE A 70 -2.91 9.03 8.61
C ILE A 70 -1.75 9.93 8.17
N CYS A 71 -1.04 9.55 7.10
CA CYS A 71 0.06 10.35 6.56
C CYS A 71 -0.41 11.73 6.08
N PHE A 72 -1.55 11.81 5.40
CA PHE A 72 -2.13 13.08 4.98
C PHE A 72 -2.55 13.95 6.16
N GLY A 73 -3.18 13.36 7.18
CA GLY A 73 -3.57 14.09 8.40
C GLY A 73 -2.36 14.64 9.16
N LEU A 74 -1.31 13.84 9.34
CA LEU A 74 -0.07 14.26 9.99
C LEU A 74 0.65 15.35 9.19
N TRP A 75 0.63 15.25 7.86
CA TRP A 75 1.14 16.31 6.99
C TRP A 75 0.34 17.60 7.13
N TYR A 76 -1.00 17.53 7.07
CA TYR A 76 -1.88 18.69 7.19
C TYR A 76 -1.70 19.42 8.53
N LEU A 77 -1.50 18.66 9.61
CA LEU A 77 -1.23 19.19 10.95
C LEU A 77 0.20 19.72 11.13
N GLY A 78 1.10 19.45 10.19
CA GLY A 78 2.49 19.93 10.22
C GLY A 78 3.39 19.25 11.25
N ASP A 79 2.95 18.16 11.88
CA ASP A 79 3.73 17.46 12.90
C ASP A 79 4.75 16.50 12.27
N ARG A 80 5.97 17.02 12.04
CA ARG A 80 7.07 16.24 11.44
C ARG A 80 7.53 15.08 12.30
N ARG A 81 7.46 15.19 13.64
CA ARG A 81 7.91 14.12 14.53
C ARG A 81 6.94 12.95 14.45
N ALA A 82 5.64 13.23 14.55
CA ALA A 82 4.61 12.21 14.38
C ALA A 82 4.66 11.58 12.97
N MET A 83 4.89 12.39 11.93
CA MET A 83 5.08 11.89 10.56
C MET A 83 6.28 10.92 10.46
N GLY A 84 7.43 11.25 11.06
CA GLY A 84 8.59 10.35 11.10
C GLY A 84 8.31 9.04 11.81
N TRP A 85 7.60 9.06 12.94
CA TRP A 85 7.20 7.85 13.65
C TRP A 85 6.19 7.00 12.86
N ALA A 86 5.24 7.64 12.18
CA ALA A 86 4.30 6.96 11.30
C ALA A 86 5.05 6.22 10.17
N MET A 87 6.06 6.85 9.56
CA MET A 87 6.89 6.22 8.53
C MET A 87 7.65 4.99 9.07
N ILE A 88 8.27 5.10 10.25
CA ILE A 88 8.97 3.96 10.89
C ILE A 88 7.99 2.83 11.20
N SER A 89 6.77 3.15 11.65
CA SER A 89 5.75 2.13 11.96
C SER A 89 5.22 1.40 10.70
N CYS A 90 5.38 1.98 9.51
CA CYS A 90 4.97 1.37 8.24
C CYS A 90 6.06 0.44 7.64
N LEU A 91 7.30 0.49 8.12
CA LEU A 91 8.39 -0.37 7.62
C LEU A 91 8.14 -1.88 7.81
N PRO A 92 7.72 -2.36 9.00
CA PRO A 92 7.45 -3.78 9.24
C PRO A 92 6.43 -4.36 8.25
N MET A 93 5.47 -3.54 7.87
CA MET A 93 4.41 -3.83 6.91
C MET A 93 5.00 -4.21 5.54
N ALA A 94 5.89 -3.39 4.97
CA ALA A 94 6.57 -3.69 3.70
C ALA A 94 7.49 -4.91 3.79
N VAL A 95 8.18 -5.09 4.93
CA VAL A 95 9.05 -6.26 5.17
C VAL A 95 8.22 -7.55 5.20
N LEU A 96 7.07 -7.54 5.89
CA LEU A 96 6.17 -8.69 5.96
C LEU A 96 5.55 -9.02 4.60
N ASP A 97 5.16 -8.02 3.82
CA ASP A 97 4.64 -8.22 2.47
C ASP A 97 5.70 -8.86 1.55
N GLY A 98 6.95 -8.36 1.61
CA GLY A 98 8.08 -8.94 0.89
C GLY A 98 8.41 -10.36 1.33
N TYR A 99 8.40 -10.64 2.63
CA TYR A 99 8.61 -11.98 3.17
C TYR A 99 7.51 -12.95 2.74
N ALA A 100 6.24 -12.53 2.80
CA ALA A 100 5.11 -13.33 2.35
C ALA A 100 5.22 -13.63 0.85
N LEU A 101 5.55 -12.63 0.03
CA LEU A 101 5.78 -12.82 -1.40
C LEU A 101 6.92 -13.81 -1.67
N GLN A 102 8.03 -13.69 -0.95
CA GLN A 102 9.16 -14.61 -1.10
C GLN A 102 8.80 -16.04 -0.69
N LYS A 103 8.09 -16.18 0.43
CA LYS A 103 7.73 -17.49 1.02
C LYS A 103 6.66 -18.23 0.23
N TYR A 104 5.66 -17.52 -0.28
CA TYR A 104 4.47 -18.13 -0.89
C TYR A 104 4.41 -17.99 -2.41
N ALA A 105 5.07 -17.00 -3.00
CA ALA A 105 5.11 -16.79 -4.45
C ALA A 105 6.51 -16.99 -5.06
N GLY A 106 7.50 -17.44 -4.27
CA GLY A 106 8.88 -17.67 -4.74
C GLY A 106 9.66 -16.39 -5.07
N GLY A 107 9.16 -15.22 -4.65
CA GLY A 107 9.76 -13.91 -4.90
C GLY A 107 9.52 -13.38 -6.32
N ILE A 108 10.23 -12.31 -6.69
CA ILE A 108 10.05 -11.58 -7.97
C ILE A 108 10.32 -12.49 -9.19
N GLY A 109 11.10 -13.57 -9.02
CA GLY A 109 11.36 -14.58 -10.06
C GLY A 109 10.47 -15.83 -10.01
N GLY A 110 9.75 -16.08 -8.91
CA GLY A 110 8.91 -17.27 -8.71
C GLY A 110 7.46 -17.09 -9.14
N ALA A 111 7.02 -15.84 -9.36
CA ALA A 111 5.67 -15.52 -9.82
C ALA A 111 5.32 -16.06 -11.23
N ALA A 112 6.29 -16.64 -11.95
CA ALA A 112 6.09 -17.27 -13.25
C ALA A 112 5.65 -18.75 -13.18
N GLY A 113 5.52 -19.33 -11.97
CA GLY A 113 5.32 -20.78 -11.78
C GLY A 113 3.95 -21.24 -11.29
N PHE A 114 2.96 -20.34 -11.13
CA PHE A 114 1.60 -20.69 -10.68
C PHE A 114 0.54 -20.46 -11.77
#